data_AF-A0A835ITH9-F1
#
_entry.id   AF-A0A835ITH9-F1
#
_cell.length_a   1.000
_cell.length_b   1.000
_cell.length_c   1.000
_cell.angle_alpha   90.00
_cell.angle_beta   90.00
_cell.angle_gamma   90.00
#
_symmetry.space_group_name_H-M   'P 1'
#
loop_
_entity.id
_entity.type
_entity.pdbx_description
1 polymer ?
#
loop_
_entity_poly.entity_id
_entity_poly.type
_entity_poly.pdbx_seq_one_letter_code
_entity_poly.pdbx_strand_id
1 'polypeptide(L)'
;MPTQWRTIAPIVGGLLHKVPSGMKTCRCFACVKEENYEPNDDPRKLRPGEIDPNPNLNPHVRIPLTWIRMRKKCFQFGLGWLTPGKEKRKEKPGETALKKQGGIVSAKRRELKATGIDNKSAEKRKRKGIDYNSEIPFEKKPPPGFFDVVDEERVVEQPKFPTTIEELEGKRRVDVEAQLRRQDVAKNKIAQRRDAPSSILQVNKLNDPETVRKRSKPMLPKTADLGS
;
A
#
# COMPACT_ATOMS: atom_id res chain seq x y z
N MET A 1 43.07 18.59 -12.40
CA MET A 1 41.91 19.24 -13.04
C MET A 1 41.45 20.41 -12.19
N PRO A 2 41.75 21.67 -12.56
CA PRO A 2 41.30 22.83 -11.80
C PRO A 2 39.78 23.02 -11.95
N THR A 3 39.10 23.30 -10.84
CA THR A 3 37.68 23.72 -10.72
C THR A 3 36.58 22.85 -11.37
N GLN A 4 36.91 21.66 -11.89
CA GLN A 4 35.95 20.71 -12.49
C GLN A 4 35.24 19.81 -11.45
N TRP A 5 34.47 20.41 -10.55
CA TRP A 5 33.87 19.72 -9.40
C TRP A 5 32.86 18.63 -9.76
N ARG A 6 32.12 18.80 -10.86
CA ARG A 6 31.15 17.81 -11.38
C ARG A 6 31.83 16.48 -11.71
N THR A 7 33.07 16.53 -12.17
CA THR A 7 33.89 15.37 -12.54
C THR A 7 34.64 14.79 -11.33
N ILE A 8 35.16 15.66 -10.45
CA ILE A 8 35.96 15.24 -9.28
C ILE A 8 35.09 14.60 -8.19
N ALA A 9 33.86 15.09 -7.99
CA ALA A 9 32.98 14.62 -6.92
C ALA A 9 32.67 13.11 -6.92
N PRO A 10 32.27 12.49 -8.06
CA PRO A 10 32.05 11.05 -8.10
C PRO A 10 33.34 10.24 -7.94
N ILE A 11 34.51 10.77 -8.33
CA ILE A 11 35.82 10.11 -8.17
C ILE A 11 36.22 10.02 -6.69
N VAL A 12 35.96 11.09 -5.93
CA VAL A 12 36.28 11.18 -4.48
C VAL A 12 35.17 10.56 -3.61
N GLY A 13 34.03 10.18 -4.20
CA GLY A 13 32.89 9.61 -3.47
C GLY A 13 32.12 10.62 -2.60
N GLY A 14 32.28 11.92 -2.86
CA GLY A 14 31.63 13.01 -2.13
C GLY A 14 30.46 13.61 -2.88
N LEU A 15 29.50 14.23 -2.18
CA LEU A 15 28.47 15.02 -2.85
C LEU A 15 29.11 16.25 -3.48
N LEU A 16 28.70 16.58 -4.71
CA LEU A 16 29.26 17.65 -5.52
C LEU A 16 29.56 18.95 -4.79
N HIS A 17 28.66 19.39 -3.92
CA HIS A 17 28.80 20.66 -3.21
C HIS A 17 29.71 20.57 -1.97
N LYS A 18 29.92 19.37 -1.43
CA LYS A 18 30.74 19.14 -0.24
C LYS A 18 32.22 19.12 -0.57
N VAL A 19 32.59 18.59 -1.75
CA VAL A 19 33.98 18.49 -2.21
C VAL A 19 34.67 19.86 -2.32
N PRO A 20 34.11 20.89 -2.99
CA PRO A 20 34.72 22.21 -3.03
C PRO A 20 34.74 22.89 -1.65
N SER A 21 33.72 22.69 -0.81
CA SER A 21 33.67 23.22 0.55
C SER A 21 34.80 22.64 1.41
N GLY A 22 34.94 21.30 1.42
CA GLY A 22 36.02 20.61 2.13
C GLY A 22 37.42 21.00 1.63
N MET A 23 37.61 21.15 0.32
CA MET A 23 38.90 21.59 -0.23
C MET A 23 39.23 23.03 0.17
N LYS A 24 38.25 23.94 0.16
CA LYS A 24 38.41 25.32 0.64
C LYS A 24 38.74 25.37 2.14
N THR A 25 38.11 24.52 2.94
CA THR A 25 38.41 24.37 4.37
C THR A 25 39.84 23.87 4.58
N CYS A 26 40.28 22.84 3.85
CA CYS A 26 41.65 22.33 3.91
C CYS A 26 42.68 23.38 3.50
N ARG A 27 42.41 24.15 2.43
CA ARG A 27 43.28 25.26 2.01
C ARG A 27 43.37 26.35 3.07
N CYS A 28 42.26 26.64 3.77
CA CYS A 28 42.28 27.60 4.87
C CYS A 28 43.09 27.12 6.06
N PHE A 29 42.97 25.85 6.44
CA PHE A 29 43.80 25.26 7.49
C PHE A 29 45.30 25.32 7.17
N ALA A 30 45.67 25.28 5.88
CA ALA A 30 47.05 25.46 5.45
C ALA A 30 47.48 26.95 5.50
N CYS A 31 46.65 27.88 5.00
CA CYS A 31 46.99 29.31 4.98
C CYS A 31 46.95 29.98 6.38
N VAL A 32 46.10 29.53 7.30
CA VAL A 32 46.05 30.03 8.68
C VAL A 32 47.35 29.78 9.45
N LYS A 33 48.18 28.81 8.99
CA LYS A 33 49.51 28.58 9.56
C LYS A 33 50.58 29.59 9.09
N GLU A 34 50.31 30.43 8.09
CA GLU A 34 51.33 31.28 7.46
C GLU A 34 51.22 32.79 7.82
N GLU A 35 50.05 33.43 7.91
CA GLU A 35 49.88 34.75 8.57
C GLU A 35 48.41 35.26 8.49
N ASN A 36 48.00 36.07 9.47
CA ASN A 36 46.86 37.02 9.50
C ASN A 36 45.50 36.54 8.91
N TYR A 37 44.70 35.83 9.72
CA TYR A 37 43.31 35.47 9.41
C TYR A 37 42.31 36.25 10.28
N GLU A 38 41.57 37.19 9.69
CA GLU A 38 40.43 37.84 10.35
C GLU A 38 39.11 37.08 10.07
N PRO A 39 38.41 36.54 11.10
CA PRO A 39 37.18 35.76 10.90
C PRO A 39 35.95 36.53 10.37
N ASN A 40 36.02 37.86 10.35
CA ASN A 40 34.94 38.76 9.94
C ASN A 40 34.91 39.05 8.44
N ASP A 41 36.03 38.85 7.73
CA ASP A 41 36.16 39.16 6.30
C ASP A 41 36.26 37.88 5.43
N ASP A 42 35.75 36.75 5.93
CA ASP A 42 35.75 35.48 5.19
C ASP A 42 34.68 35.53 4.07
N PRO A 43 35.08 35.56 2.77
CA PRO A 43 34.15 35.61 1.63
C PRO A 43 33.27 34.35 1.48
N ARG A 44 33.38 33.39 2.40
CA ARG A 44 32.55 32.18 2.47
C ARG A 44 31.23 32.37 3.20
N LYS A 45 31.14 33.35 4.10
CA LYS A 45 29.88 33.61 4.83
C LYS A 45 29.04 34.55 3.97
N LEU A 46 27.78 34.17 3.74
CA LEU A 46 26.80 35.06 3.14
C LEU A 46 26.77 36.35 3.95
N ARG A 47 26.81 37.48 3.25
CA ARG A 47 26.65 38.78 3.91
C ARG A 47 25.24 38.86 4.50
N PRO A 48 25.04 39.50 5.66
CA PRO A 48 23.69 39.71 6.19
C PRO A 48 22.78 40.36 5.15
N GLY A 49 21.75 39.64 4.69
CA GLY A 49 20.81 40.08 3.64
C GLY A 49 20.96 39.40 2.27
N GLU A 50 22.02 38.63 2.03
CA GLU A 50 22.21 37.86 0.80
C GLU A 50 21.50 36.49 0.88
N ILE A 51 20.70 36.15 -0.13
CA ILE A 51 20.01 34.85 -0.22
C ILE A 51 21.03 33.79 -0.67
N ASP A 52 21.10 32.67 0.06
CA ASP A 52 21.95 31.54 -0.30
C ASP A 52 21.63 31.05 -1.74
N PRO A 53 22.61 31.01 -2.66
CA PRO A 53 22.41 30.50 -4.01
C PRO A 53 22.00 29.02 -4.06
N ASN A 54 22.26 28.23 -3.01
CA ASN A 54 21.97 26.80 -2.99
C ASN A 54 21.29 26.32 -1.68
N PRO A 55 20.03 26.71 -1.42
CA PRO A 55 19.34 26.41 -0.16
C PRO A 55 19.05 24.91 0.05
N ASN A 56 18.96 24.13 -1.03
CA ASN A 56 18.70 22.68 -0.98
C ASN A 56 19.83 21.86 -0.35
N LEU A 57 21.00 22.47 -0.18
CA LEU A 57 22.19 21.79 0.33
C LEU A 57 22.33 21.92 1.85
N ASN A 58 21.58 22.85 2.43
CA ASN A 58 21.59 23.09 3.86
C ASN A 58 20.79 22.01 4.59
N PRO A 59 21.21 21.63 5.80
CA PRO A 59 20.43 20.70 6.61
C PRO A 59 19.04 21.28 6.88
N HIS A 60 18.02 20.42 6.81
CA HIS A 60 16.65 20.84 7.10
C HIS A 60 16.54 21.33 8.55
N VAL A 61 16.07 22.56 8.70
CA VAL A 61 15.83 23.16 10.01
C VAL A 61 14.64 22.47 10.69
N ARG A 62 14.74 22.26 12.01
CA ARG A 62 13.62 21.75 12.80
C ARG A 62 12.45 22.73 12.71
N ILE A 63 11.30 22.23 12.29
CA ILE A 63 10.10 23.05 12.10
C ILE A 63 9.55 23.51 13.46
N PRO A 64 9.24 24.81 13.63
CA PRO A 64 8.66 25.31 14.87
C PRO A 64 7.25 24.74 15.13
N LEU A 65 6.87 24.65 16.41
CA LEU A 65 5.60 24.05 16.84
C LEU A 65 4.37 24.69 16.17
N THR A 66 4.43 26.00 15.95
CA THR A 66 3.37 26.81 15.32
C THR A 66 3.04 26.37 13.88
N TRP A 67 3.99 25.76 13.17
CA TRP A 67 3.82 25.33 11.77
C TRP A 67 3.36 23.88 11.62
N ILE A 68 3.25 23.13 12.73
CA ILE A 68 2.87 21.71 12.72
C ILE A 68 1.47 21.50 12.13
N ARG A 69 0.53 22.41 12.40
CA ARG A 69 -0.84 22.32 11.88
C ARG A 69 -0.88 22.37 10.35
N MET A 70 -0.13 23.28 9.74
CA MET A 70 -0.08 23.43 8.28
C MET A 70 0.63 22.24 7.64
N ARG A 71 1.73 21.76 8.24
CA ARG A 71 2.44 20.57 7.79
C ARG A 71 1.59 19.30 7.80
N LYS A 72 0.80 19.09 8.86
CA LYS A 72 -0.12 17.94 8.95
C LYS A 72 -1.13 17.94 7.80
N LYS A 73 -1.67 19.11 7.44
CA LYS A 73 -2.56 19.26 6.28
C LYS A 73 -1.86 18.94 4.96
N CYS A 74 -0.65 19.46 4.75
CA CYS A 74 0.13 19.19 3.55
C CYS A 74 0.49 17.70 3.41
N PHE A 75 0.82 17.04 4.52
CA PHE A 75 1.07 15.60 4.54
C PHE A 75 -0.19 14.78 4.24
N GLN A 76 -1.35 15.12 4.83
CA GLN A 76 -2.63 14.47 4.50
C GLN A 76 -3.00 14.65 3.03
N PHE A 77 -2.74 15.83 2.47
CA PHE A 77 -2.94 16.10 1.06
C PHE A 77 -2.04 15.19 0.23
N GLY A 78 -0.72 15.18 0.49
CA GLY A 78 0.22 14.30 -0.20
C GLY A 78 -0.17 12.81 -0.14
N LEU A 79 -0.60 12.32 1.03
CA LEU A 79 -1.13 10.96 1.18
C LEU A 79 -2.39 10.71 0.33
N GLY A 80 -3.27 11.70 0.22
CA GLY A 80 -4.45 11.64 -0.66
C GLY A 80 -4.08 11.51 -2.14
N TRP A 81 -3.02 12.19 -2.58
CA TRP A 81 -2.49 12.15 -3.94
C TRP A 81 -1.72 10.86 -4.26
N LEU A 82 -1.02 10.30 -3.26
CA LEU A 82 -0.33 9.00 -3.38
C LEU A 82 -1.29 7.82 -3.61
N THR A 83 -2.60 8.00 -3.40
CA THR A 83 -3.60 6.97 -3.72
C THR A 83 -4.10 7.12 -5.17
N PRO A 84 -3.72 6.22 -6.10
CA PRO A 84 -4.21 6.31 -7.48
C PRO A 84 -5.72 6.01 -7.58
N GLY A 85 -6.42 6.78 -8.42
CA GLY A 85 -7.68 6.34 -9.06
C GLY A 85 -8.94 6.39 -8.20
N LYS A 86 -9.27 7.53 -7.59
CA LYS A 86 -10.52 7.71 -6.82
C LYS A 86 -11.72 8.19 -7.63
N GLU A 87 -11.57 8.70 -8.83
CA GLU A 87 -12.68 9.38 -9.52
C GLU A 87 -13.73 8.39 -10.05
N LYS A 88 -13.37 7.47 -10.96
CA LYS A 88 -14.27 6.40 -11.44
C LYS A 88 -14.54 5.27 -10.43
N ARG A 89 -13.89 5.33 -9.26
CA ARG A 89 -13.95 4.28 -8.22
C ARG A 89 -14.74 4.71 -6.99
N LYS A 90 -15.16 5.97 -6.88
CA LYS A 90 -16.03 6.50 -5.79
C LYS A 90 -17.51 6.37 -6.08
N GLU A 91 -17.91 6.33 -7.36
CA GLU A 91 -19.31 6.18 -7.77
C GLU A 91 -19.87 4.79 -7.44
N LYS A 92 -19.15 3.73 -7.86
CA LYS A 92 -19.50 2.33 -7.53
C LYS A 92 -19.69 2.02 -6.04
N PRO A 93 -18.82 2.44 -5.10
CA PRO A 93 -19.03 2.17 -3.68
C PRO A 93 -20.23 2.93 -3.12
N GLY A 94 -20.51 4.16 -3.60
CA GLY A 94 -21.73 4.89 -3.24
C GLY A 94 -23.00 4.15 -3.66
N GLU A 95 -23.03 3.66 -4.90
CA GLU A 95 -24.13 2.83 -5.40
C GLU A 95 -24.26 1.50 -4.65
N THR A 96 -23.16 0.82 -4.31
CA THR A 96 -23.23 -0.40 -3.50
C THR A 96 -23.69 -0.13 -2.06
N ALA A 97 -23.38 1.03 -1.49
CA ALA A 97 -23.86 1.44 -0.17
C ALA A 97 -25.37 1.73 -0.20
N LEU A 98 -25.86 2.44 -1.21
CA LEU A 98 -27.29 2.65 -1.45
C LEU A 98 -28.04 1.33 -1.69
N LYS A 99 -27.44 0.40 -2.43
CA LYS A 99 -28.01 -0.95 -2.65
C LYS A 99 -28.09 -1.76 -1.35
N LYS A 100 -27.11 -1.62 -0.45
CA LYS A 100 -27.17 -2.19 0.91
C LYS A 100 -28.26 -1.55 1.78
N GLN A 101 -28.53 -0.25 1.62
CA GLN A 101 -29.71 0.39 2.25
C GLN A 101 -31.05 -0.15 1.73
N GLY A 102 -31.07 -0.74 0.51
CA GLY A 102 -32.19 -1.54 0.03
C GLY A 102 -32.57 -2.73 0.93
N GLY A 103 -31.68 -3.14 1.86
CA GLY A 103 -32.00 -4.09 2.93
C GLY A 103 -33.16 -3.63 3.84
N ILE A 104 -33.36 -2.32 4.01
CA ILE A 104 -34.50 -1.75 4.76
C ILE A 104 -35.83 -2.14 4.10
N VAL A 105 -35.86 -2.19 2.76
CA VAL A 105 -37.05 -2.63 2.00
C VAL A 105 -37.32 -4.12 2.22
N SER A 106 -36.26 -4.93 2.37
CA SER A 106 -36.41 -6.36 2.68
C SER A 106 -36.94 -6.60 4.09
N ALA A 107 -36.58 -5.77 5.07
CA ALA A 107 -37.12 -5.82 6.43
C ALA A 107 -38.63 -5.52 6.45
N LYS A 108 -39.04 -4.43 5.78
CA LYS A 108 -40.46 -4.06 5.59
C LYS A 108 -41.26 -5.20 4.93
N ARG A 109 -40.67 -5.87 3.93
CA ARG A 109 -41.32 -7.02 3.24
C ARG A 109 -41.47 -8.24 4.16
N ARG A 110 -40.50 -8.50 5.04
CA ARG A 110 -40.60 -9.56 6.05
C ARG A 110 -41.69 -9.26 7.08
N GLU A 111 -41.78 -8.01 7.54
CA GLU A 111 -42.84 -7.57 8.46
C GLU A 111 -44.24 -7.78 7.85
N LEU A 112 -44.45 -7.30 6.62
CA LEU A 112 -45.73 -7.46 5.92
C LEU A 112 -46.12 -8.92 5.70
N LYS A 113 -45.13 -9.78 5.39
CA LYS A 113 -45.36 -11.22 5.21
C LYS A 113 -45.65 -11.92 6.53
N ALA A 114 -45.01 -11.52 7.63
CA ALA A 114 -45.32 -12.00 8.98
C ALA A 114 -46.74 -11.61 9.41
N THR A 115 -47.24 -10.45 8.97
CA THR A 115 -48.63 -10.02 9.17
C THR A 115 -49.62 -10.64 8.17
N GLY A 116 -49.16 -11.52 7.26
CA GLY A 116 -50.00 -12.19 6.26
C GLY A 116 -50.43 -11.31 5.06
N ILE A 117 -49.82 -10.14 4.88
CA ILE A 117 -50.10 -9.23 3.76
C ILE A 117 -49.08 -9.50 2.65
N ASP A 118 -49.51 -10.24 1.63
CA ASP A 118 -48.70 -10.52 0.45
C ASP A 118 -48.69 -9.34 -0.51
N ASN A 119 -47.69 -8.46 -0.34
CA ASN A 119 -47.36 -7.48 -1.36
C ASN A 119 -46.78 -8.17 -2.60
N LYS A 120 -47.65 -8.40 -3.59
CA LYS A 120 -47.29 -8.76 -4.96
C LYS A 120 -46.66 -7.55 -5.65
N SER A 121 -45.53 -7.05 -5.15
CA SER A 121 -44.76 -6.07 -5.89
C SER A 121 -44.29 -6.75 -7.17
N ALA A 122 -44.87 -6.34 -8.30
CA ALA A 122 -44.49 -6.82 -9.61
C ALA A 122 -42.98 -6.63 -9.77
N GLU A 123 -42.24 -7.74 -9.72
CA GLU A 123 -40.85 -7.80 -10.13
C GLU A 123 -40.79 -7.08 -11.48
N LYS A 124 -40.08 -5.96 -11.57
CA LYS A 124 -39.99 -5.20 -12.81
C LYS A 124 -39.33 -6.10 -13.83
N ARG A 125 -40.13 -6.81 -14.62
CA ARG A 125 -39.67 -7.70 -15.70
C ARG A 125 -38.77 -6.85 -16.58
N LYS A 126 -37.47 -7.17 -16.57
CA LYS A 126 -36.53 -6.50 -17.47
C LYS A 126 -36.95 -6.91 -18.88
N ARG A 127 -37.27 -5.93 -19.74
CA ARG A 127 -37.64 -6.17 -21.15
C ARG A 127 -36.57 -6.94 -21.94
N LYS A 128 -35.32 -6.93 -21.46
CA LYS A 128 -34.17 -7.68 -21.98
C LYS A 128 -33.37 -8.23 -20.80
N GLY A 129 -33.47 -9.53 -20.54
CA GLY A 129 -32.74 -10.24 -19.50
C GLY A 129 -33.29 -11.66 -19.30
N ILE A 130 -32.42 -12.59 -18.92
CA ILE A 130 -32.79 -13.97 -18.58
C ILE A 130 -33.20 -14.02 -17.11
N ASP A 131 -34.28 -14.72 -16.79
CA ASP A 131 -34.67 -14.99 -15.41
C ASP A 131 -33.98 -16.27 -14.91
N TYR A 132 -32.95 -16.06 -14.09
CA TYR A 132 -32.10 -17.12 -13.53
C TYR A 132 -32.83 -18.02 -12.53
N ASN A 133 -33.99 -17.62 -12.02
CA ASN A 133 -34.74 -18.41 -11.06
C ASN A 133 -35.79 -19.32 -11.73
N SER A 134 -36.30 -18.93 -12.90
CA SER A 134 -37.28 -19.74 -13.64
C SER A 134 -36.63 -20.75 -14.60
N GLU A 135 -35.43 -20.45 -15.10
CA GLU A 135 -34.74 -21.26 -16.11
C GLU A 135 -33.27 -21.42 -15.75
N ILE A 136 -32.65 -22.54 -16.13
CA ILE A 136 -31.20 -22.69 -16.10
C ILE A 136 -30.63 -21.97 -17.32
N PRO A 137 -29.92 -20.84 -17.18
CA PRO A 137 -29.42 -20.12 -18.34
C PRO A 137 -28.39 -20.94 -19.09
N PHE A 138 -28.51 -21.01 -20.40
CA PHE A 138 -27.58 -21.72 -21.29
C PHE A 138 -27.34 -23.19 -20.88
N GLU A 139 -28.41 -23.89 -20.48
CA GLU A 139 -28.34 -25.32 -20.15
C GLU A 139 -27.72 -26.12 -21.30
N LYS A 140 -26.57 -26.73 -21.04
CA LYS A 140 -25.95 -27.73 -21.92
C LYS A 140 -26.11 -29.08 -21.27
N LYS A 141 -26.99 -29.90 -21.84
CA LYS A 141 -27.17 -31.27 -21.36
C LYS A 141 -25.87 -32.06 -21.60
N PRO A 142 -25.43 -32.86 -20.62
CA PRO A 142 -24.27 -33.73 -20.82
C PRO A 142 -24.55 -34.65 -22.02
N PRO A 143 -23.55 -34.91 -22.88
CA PRO A 143 -23.73 -35.82 -24.00
C PRO A 143 -24.06 -37.22 -23.47
N PRO A 144 -25.01 -37.95 -24.08
CA PRO A 144 -25.36 -39.29 -23.65
C PRO A 144 -24.15 -40.21 -23.75
N GLY A 145 -23.83 -40.89 -22.66
CA GLY A 145 -22.72 -41.85 -22.57
C GLY A 145 -23.16 -43.27 -22.92
N PHE A 146 -22.23 -44.21 -22.79
CA PHE A 146 -22.47 -45.64 -22.99
C PHE A 146 -23.16 -46.32 -21.79
N PHE A 147 -23.08 -45.70 -20.60
CA PHE A 147 -23.68 -46.21 -19.36
C PHE A 147 -24.99 -45.49 -19.06
N ASP A 148 -25.95 -46.23 -18.49
CA ASP A 148 -27.21 -45.68 -18.00
C ASP A 148 -26.97 -44.93 -16.68
N VAL A 149 -27.54 -43.73 -16.56
CA VAL A 149 -27.30 -42.77 -15.46
C VAL A 149 -28.60 -42.44 -14.72
N VAL A 150 -29.70 -43.12 -15.05
CA VAL A 150 -31.04 -42.86 -14.49
C VAL A 150 -31.09 -43.10 -12.98
N ASP A 151 -30.37 -44.11 -12.48
CA ASP A 151 -30.39 -44.47 -11.06
C ASP A 151 -29.44 -43.61 -10.18
N GLU A 152 -28.58 -42.78 -10.78
CA GLU A 152 -27.61 -41.95 -10.06
C GLU A 152 -28.12 -40.52 -9.77
N GLU A 153 -29.40 -40.24 -10.04
CA GLU A 153 -29.98 -38.93 -9.75
C GLU A 153 -29.98 -38.67 -8.24
N ARG A 154 -29.07 -37.77 -7.81
CA ARG A 154 -28.94 -37.42 -6.40
C ARG A 154 -30.24 -36.76 -5.92
N VAL A 155 -30.87 -37.37 -4.93
CA VAL A 155 -31.94 -36.74 -4.17
C VAL A 155 -31.40 -35.47 -3.54
N VAL A 156 -31.92 -34.33 -3.98
CA VAL A 156 -31.57 -33.03 -3.41
C VAL A 156 -32.18 -32.95 -2.02
N GLU A 157 -31.40 -33.25 -0.99
CA GLU A 157 -31.81 -32.98 0.39
C GLU A 157 -32.15 -31.50 0.53
N GLN A 158 -33.34 -31.18 1.03
CA GLN A 158 -33.73 -29.80 1.26
C GLN A 158 -32.77 -29.19 2.29
N PRO A 159 -31.96 -28.18 1.93
CA PRO A 159 -31.05 -27.57 2.88
C PRO A 159 -31.87 -26.88 3.97
N LYS A 160 -31.49 -27.09 5.23
CA LYS A 160 -31.97 -26.25 6.34
C LYS A 160 -31.56 -24.81 6.01
N PHE A 161 -32.53 -23.95 5.73
CA PHE A 161 -32.25 -22.55 5.39
C PHE A 161 -31.50 -21.89 6.56
N PRO A 162 -30.23 -21.49 6.39
CA PRO A 162 -29.51 -20.79 7.44
C PRO A 162 -30.13 -19.41 7.65
N THR A 163 -30.19 -18.97 8.91
CA THR A 163 -30.85 -17.73 9.32
C THR A 163 -30.03 -16.49 8.95
N THR A 164 -28.72 -16.64 8.71
CA THR A 164 -27.80 -15.52 8.47
C THR A 164 -27.12 -15.60 7.09
N ILE A 165 -27.06 -14.46 6.39
CA ILE A 165 -26.43 -14.36 5.05
C ILE A 165 -24.95 -14.76 5.09
N GLU A 166 -24.28 -14.51 6.21
CA GLU A 166 -22.86 -14.85 6.42
C GLU A 166 -22.59 -16.35 6.51
N GLU A 167 -23.57 -17.14 6.97
CA GLU A 167 -23.47 -18.60 6.98
C GLU A 167 -23.65 -19.18 5.58
N LEU A 168 -24.46 -18.51 4.75
CA LEU A 168 -24.77 -18.91 3.38
C LEU A 168 -23.62 -18.57 2.41
N GLU A 169 -22.99 -17.40 2.54
CA GLU A 169 -21.82 -17.00 1.75
C GLU A 169 -20.48 -17.56 2.30
N GLY A 170 -20.45 -17.95 3.57
CA GLY A 170 -19.22 -18.29 4.29
C GLY A 170 -18.37 -17.06 4.65
N LYS A 171 -17.31 -17.28 5.46
CA LYS A 171 -16.41 -16.21 5.90
C LYS A 171 -15.60 -15.65 4.73
N ARG A 172 -15.62 -14.33 4.54
CA ARG A 172 -14.83 -13.68 3.49
C ARG A 172 -13.35 -13.75 3.81
N ARG A 173 -12.53 -13.97 2.77
CA ARG A 173 -11.06 -14.02 2.89
C ARG A 173 -10.48 -12.78 3.58
N VAL A 174 -11.04 -11.61 3.30
CA VAL A 174 -10.61 -10.33 3.89
C VAL A 174 -10.83 -10.31 5.40
N ASP A 175 -11.95 -10.85 5.88
CA ASP A 175 -12.27 -10.85 7.32
C ASP A 175 -11.38 -11.86 8.06
N VAL A 176 -11.11 -13.01 7.45
CA VAL A 176 -10.16 -14.02 7.98
C VAL A 176 -8.75 -13.44 8.05
N GLU A 177 -8.28 -12.79 6.98
CA GLU A 177 -6.95 -12.17 6.95
C GLU A 177 -6.84 -11.02 7.97
N ALA A 178 -7.88 -10.18 8.09
CA ALA A 178 -7.91 -9.11 9.08
C ALA A 178 -7.86 -9.66 10.51
N GLN A 179 -8.54 -10.78 10.79
CA GLN A 179 -8.49 -11.44 12.08
C GLN A 179 -7.09 -11.99 12.39
N LEU A 180 -6.45 -12.67 11.43
CA LEU A 180 -5.08 -13.17 11.57
C LEU A 180 -4.08 -12.03 11.82
N ARG A 181 -4.15 -10.95 11.03
CA ARG A 181 -3.30 -9.77 11.24
C ARG A 181 -3.49 -9.14 12.62
N ARG A 182 -4.72 -9.06 13.13
CA ARG A 182 -4.98 -8.57 14.49
C ARG A 182 -4.36 -9.47 15.56
N GLN A 183 -4.45 -10.79 15.37
CA GLN A 183 -3.83 -11.75 16.28
C GLN A 183 -2.30 -11.63 16.28
N ASP A 184 -1.68 -11.49 15.11
CA ASP A 184 -0.22 -11.33 15.00
C ASP A 184 0.27 -10.03 15.64
N VAL A 185 -0.44 -8.93 15.43
CA VAL A 185 -0.14 -7.66 16.10
C VAL A 185 -0.27 -7.77 17.62
N ALA A 186 -1.31 -8.46 18.11
CA ALA A 186 -1.51 -8.68 19.53
C ALA A 186 -0.39 -9.55 20.14
N LYS A 187 -0.03 -10.65 19.48
CA LYS A 187 1.08 -11.55 19.88
C LYS A 187 2.40 -10.80 19.93
N ASN A 188 2.73 -10.02 18.88
CA ASN A 188 3.95 -9.23 18.83
C ASN A 188 4.00 -8.16 19.95
N LYS A 189 2.86 -7.52 20.27
CA LYS A 189 2.79 -6.55 21.35
C LYS A 189 2.97 -7.19 22.74
N ILE A 190 2.49 -8.42 22.93
CA ILE A 190 2.70 -9.17 24.17
C ILE A 190 4.17 -9.61 24.28
N ALA A 191 4.75 -10.14 23.20
CA ALA A 191 6.16 -10.53 23.15
C ALA A 191 7.10 -9.36 23.46
N GLN A 192 6.84 -8.18 22.89
CA GLN A 192 7.60 -6.96 23.19
C GLN A 192 7.51 -6.54 24.68
N ARG A 193 6.37 -6.78 25.34
CA ARG A 193 6.18 -6.45 26.76
C ARG A 193 6.81 -7.47 27.69
N ARG A 194 6.78 -8.74 27.33
CA ARG A 194 7.29 -9.85 28.15
C ARG A 194 8.80 -9.98 28.03
N ASP A 195 9.33 -9.91 26.80
CA ASP A 195 10.75 -10.09 26.52
C ASP A 195 11.25 -9.01 25.54
N ALA A 196 11.36 -7.77 26.05
CA ALA A 196 11.88 -6.64 25.29
C ALA A 196 13.24 -6.91 24.59
N PRO A 197 14.27 -7.49 25.25
CA PRO A 197 15.57 -7.67 24.60
C PRO A 197 15.55 -8.72 23.49
N SER A 198 14.85 -9.85 23.67
CA SER A 198 14.78 -10.90 22.63
C SER A 198 13.92 -10.45 21.43
N SER A 199 12.85 -9.69 21.68
CA SER A 199 12.04 -9.09 20.64
C SER A 199 12.83 -8.07 19.81
N ILE A 200 13.66 -7.24 20.45
CA ILE A 200 14.54 -6.27 19.76
C ILE A 200 15.57 -7.00 18.90
N LEU A 201 16.19 -8.07 19.39
CA LEU A 201 17.13 -8.88 18.61
C LEU A 201 16.46 -9.52 17.39
N GLN A 202 15.23 -10.02 17.54
CA GLN A 202 14.47 -10.59 16.43
C GLN A 202 14.09 -9.54 15.38
N VAL A 203 13.68 -8.34 15.81
CA VAL A 203 13.38 -7.22 14.91
C VAL A 203 14.65 -6.73 14.19
N ASN A 204 15.78 -6.65 14.89
CA ASN A 204 17.06 -6.29 14.29
C ASN A 204 17.48 -7.34 13.25
N LYS A 205 17.38 -8.63 13.58
CA LYS A 205 17.66 -9.73 12.66
C LYS A 205 16.84 -9.69 11.37
N LEU A 206 15.58 -9.24 11.45
CA LEU A 206 14.71 -9.08 10.27
C LEU A 206 15.01 -7.80 9.47
N ASN A 207 15.57 -6.77 10.12
CA ASN A 207 15.95 -5.49 9.51
C ASN A 207 17.42 -5.43 9.07
N ASP A 208 18.22 -6.46 9.34
CA ASP A 208 19.65 -6.49 9.05
C ASP A 208 19.90 -6.40 7.53
N PRO A 209 20.54 -5.32 7.04
CA PRO A 209 20.74 -5.09 5.61
C PRO A 209 21.68 -6.12 4.98
N GLU A 210 22.47 -6.85 5.77
CA GLU A 210 23.29 -7.96 5.28
C GLU A 210 22.46 -9.14 4.76
N THR A 211 21.28 -9.39 5.34
CA THR A 211 20.37 -10.43 4.84
C THR A 211 19.76 -10.05 3.49
N VAL A 212 19.49 -8.75 3.28
CA VAL A 212 19.00 -8.19 2.01
C VAL A 212 20.10 -8.12 0.95
N ARG A 213 21.36 -7.97 1.35
CA ARG A 213 22.54 -7.97 0.47
C ARG A 213 22.93 -9.37 -0.02
N LYS A 214 22.50 -10.45 0.66
CA LYS A 214 22.62 -11.84 0.17
C LYS A 214 21.63 -12.09 -0.97
N ARG A 215 21.69 -11.31 -2.04
CA ARG A 215 21.04 -11.66 -3.30
C ARG A 215 21.79 -12.86 -3.88
N SER A 216 21.08 -13.94 -4.18
CA SER A 216 21.63 -15.08 -4.90
C SER A 216 22.24 -14.61 -6.22
N LYS A 217 23.40 -15.16 -6.60
CA LYS A 217 24.04 -14.88 -7.89
C LYS A 217 23.01 -15.04 -9.01
N PRO A 218 22.86 -14.06 -9.93
CA PRO A 218 21.94 -14.20 -11.05
C PRO A 218 22.38 -15.40 -11.88
N MET A 219 21.53 -16.43 -11.95
CA MET A 219 21.72 -17.54 -12.88
C MET A 219 21.35 -17.02 -14.27
N LEU A 220 22.34 -16.49 -14.98
CA LEU A 220 22.18 -16.14 -16.39
C LEU A 220 22.01 -17.46 -17.18
N PRO A 221 21.06 -17.52 -18.14
CA PRO A 221 20.98 -18.65 -19.05
C PRO A 221 22.30 -18.78 -19.81
N LYS A 222 22.84 -20.01 -19.91
CA LYS A 222 24.05 -20.29 -20.70
C LYS A 222 23.80 -19.82 -22.14
N THR A 223 24.71 -19.00 -22.66
CA THR A 223 24.70 -18.62 -24.07
C THR A 223 24.85 -19.89 -24.90
N ALA A 224 23.93 -20.14 -25.82
CA ALA A 224 24.04 -21.24 -26.77
C ALA A 224 25.25 -21.00 -27.66
N ASP A 225 26.18 -21.96 -27.65
CA ASP A 225 27.31 -22.02 -28.58
C ASP A 225 26.75 -22.11 -30.00
N LEU A 226 26.82 -21.00 -30.74
CA LEU A 226 26.63 -21.01 -32.18
C LEU A 226 27.94 -21.50 -32.78
N GLY A 227 27.96 -22.79 -33.13
CA GLY A 227 29.01 -23.36 -33.95
C GLY A 227 29.05 -22.71 -35.32
N SER A 228 30.23 -22.23 -35.70
CA SER A 228 30.77 -22.27 -37.06
C SER A 228 32.29 -22.15 -37.01
#